data_AF-A0A1U6GJS4-F1
#
_entry.id   AF-A0A1U6GJS4-F1
#
_cell.length_a   1.000
_cell.length_b   1.000
_cell.length_c   1.000
_cell.angle_alpha   90.00
_cell.angle_beta   90.00
_cell.angle_gamma   90.00
#
_symmetry.space_group_name_H-M   'P 1'
#
loop_
_entity.id
_entity.type
_entity.pdbx_description
1 polymer ?
#
loop_
_entity_poly.entity_id
_entity_poly.type
_entity_poly.pdbx_seq_one_letter_code
_entity_poly.pdbx_strand_id
1 'polypeptide(L)'
;MTTTATAPVINEQAPKTQIEIVRAHLMTGATISIWESICLYQITSLAQRVYDLRGAGLLIQSEMMKHNNKWFAVYWLDEQTLLELESKFSNTGVTP
;
A
#
# COMPACT_ATOMS: atom_id res chain seq x y z
N MET A 1 -3.35 45.17 -10.46
CA MET A 1 -2.05 44.52 -10.16
C MET A 1 -2.31 43.04 -10.02
N THR A 2 -1.97 42.25 -11.03
CA THR A 2 -2.28 40.82 -11.09
C THR A 2 -0.95 40.08 -11.11
N THR A 3 -0.52 39.57 -9.96
CA THR A 3 0.64 38.67 -9.87
C THR A 3 0.10 37.27 -9.63
N THR A 4 -0.15 36.54 -10.72
CA THR A 4 -0.32 35.09 -10.67
C THR A 4 1.05 34.47 -10.45
N ALA A 5 1.27 33.94 -9.26
CA ALA A 5 2.48 33.22 -8.90
C ALA A 5 2.50 31.85 -9.60
N THR A 6 3.46 31.66 -10.48
CA THR A 6 3.88 30.37 -11.01
C THR A 6 4.43 29.51 -9.87
N ALA A 7 3.72 28.44 -9.50
CA ALA A 7 4.23 27.39 -8.61
C ALA A 7 4.79 26.22 -9.45
N PRO A 8 5.88 25.57 -9.00
CA PRO A 8 6.75 24.77 -9.85
C PRO A 8 6.21 23.36 -10.10
N VAL A 9 6.64 22.81 -11.24
CA VAL A 9 6.53 21.43 -11.72
C VAL A 9 6.50 20.41 -10.58
N ILE A 10 5.33 19.82 -10.31
CA ILE A 10 5.20 18.63 -9.47
C ILE A 10 5.22 17.43 -10.41
N ASN A 11 6.29 16.67 -10.31
CA ASN A 11 6.57 15.41 -10.99
C ASN A 11 5.29 14.57 -11.20
N GLU A 12 4.89 14.41 -12.46
CA GLU A 12 3.71 13.64 -12.90
C GLU A 12 3.92 12.13 -12.66
N GLN A 13 3.86 11.69 -11.40
CA GLN A 13 3.49 10.30 -11.15
C GLN A 13 1.97 10.23 -11.24
N ALA A 14 1.49 9.41 -12.18
CA ALA A 14 0.07 9.14 -12.38
C ALA A 14 -0.63 8.97 -11.02
N PRO A 15 -1.91 9.41 -10.88
CA PRO A 15 -2.61 9.36 -9.61
C PRO A 15 -2.52 7.95 -9.01
N LYS A 16 -1.69 7.76 -7.99
CA LYS A 16 -1.54 6.46 -7.33
C LYS A 16 -2.89 6.16 -6.71
N THR A 17 -3.53 5.11 -7.20
CA THR A 17 -4.80 4.65 -6.66
C THR A 17 -4.60 4.24 -5.20
N GLN A 18 -5.68 4.30 -4.40
CA GLN A 18 -5.63 3.88 -2.99
C GLN A 18 -5.08 2.45 -2.83
N ILE A 19 -5.36 1.57 -3.81
CA ILE A 19 -4.84 0.20 -3.88
C ILE A 19 -3.31 0.20 -4.01
N GLU A 20 -2.77 1.01 -4.90
CA GLU A 20 -1.31 1.12 -5.11
C GLU A 20 -0.60 1.72 -3.90
N ILE A 21 -1.21 2.68 -3.21
CA ILE A 21 -0.66 3.25 -1.97
C ILE A 21 -0.56 2.16 -0.89
N VAL A 22 -1.64 1.42 -0.66
CA VAL A 22 -1.65 0.31 0.32
C VAL A 22 -0.65 -0.77 -0.09
N ARG A 23 -0.60 -1.14 -1.36
CA ARG A 23 0.36 -2.10 -1.89
C ARG A 23 1.80 -1.65 -1.66
N ALA A 24 2.12 -0.40 -1.97
CA ALA A 24 3.45 0.15 -1.79
C ALA A 24 3.87 0.13 -0.31
N HIS A 25 2.97 0.51 0.60
CA HIS A 25 3.23 0.44 2.04
C HIS A 25 3.51 -1.00 2.48
N LEU A 26 2.67 -1.95 2.08
CA LEU A 26 2.86 -3.37 2.41
C LEU A 26 4.15 -3.96 1.83
N MET A 27 4.56 -3.53 0.63
CA MET A 27 5.81 -3.96 0.00
C MET A 27 7.07 -3.48 0.75
N THR A 28 6.96 -2.53 1.68
CA THR A 28 8.08 -2.18 2.57
C THR A 28 8.33 -3.20 3.68
N GLY A 29 7.46 -4.21 3.81
CA GLY A 29 7.44 -5.13 4.94
C GLY A 29 6.74 -4.57 6.18
N ALA A 30 6.23 -3.33 6.11
CA ALA A 30 5.47 -2.73 7.19
C ALA A 30 4.05 -3.31 7.26
N THR A 31 3.53 -3.39 8.49
CA THR A 31 2.12 -3.70 8.73
C THR A 31 1.27 -2.43 8.62
N ILE A 32 -0.02 -2.59 8.35
CA ILE A 32 -0.97 -1.48 8.30
C ILE A 32 -2.29 -1.86 8.97
N SER A 33 -2.81 -0.97 9.81
CA SER A 33 -4.12 -1.08 10.43
C SER A 33 -5.10 -0.09 9.80
N ILE A 34 -6.41 -0.25 10.07
CA ILE A 34 -7.43 0.72 9.65
C ILE A 34 -7.06 2.14 10.12
N TRP A 35 -6.58 2.27 11.36
CA TRP A 35 -6.23 3.56 11.94
C TRP A 35 -5.03 4.20 11.24
N GLU A 36 -3.96 3.43 11.05
CA GLU A 36 -2.77 3.89 10.32
C GLU A 36 -3.12 4.32 8.88
N SER A 37 -3.97 3.54 8.20
CA SER A 37 -4.45 3.86 6.85
C SER A 37 -5.21 5.19 6.78
N ILE A 38 -6.01 5.51 7.80
CA ILE A 38 -6.72 6.78 7.89
C ILE A 38 -5.73 7.91 8.18
N CYS A 39 -4.83 7.74 9.15
CA CYS A 39 -3.88 8.78 9.55
C CYS A 39 -2.86 9.12 8.45
N LEU A 40 -2.28 8.10 7.80
CA LEU A 40 -1.20 8.28 6.83
C LEU A 40 -1.72 8.62 5.43
N TYR A 41 -2.83 8.00 5.02
CA TYR A 41 -3.28 8.01 3.63
C TYR A 41 -4.71 8.52 3.43
N GLN A 42 -5.43 8.83 4.51
CA GLN A 42 -6.86 9.20 4.47
C GLN A 42 -7.73 8.11 3.80
N ILE A 43 -7.31 6.85 3.89
CA ILE A 43 -8.03 5.70 3.33
C ILE A 43 -8.85 5.05 4.45
N THR A 44 -10.17 5.21 4.37
CA THR A 44 -11.14 4.62 5.33
C THR A 44 -11.58 3.21 4.95
N SER A 45 -11.37 2.81 3.68
CA SER A 45 -11.83 1.55 3.10
C SER A 45 -10.70 0.52 2.90
N LEU A 46 -9.73 0.47 3.81
CA LEU A 46 -8.55 -0.40 3.72
C LEU A 46 -8.90 -1.88 3.50
N ALA A 47 -9.89 -2.41 4.22
CA ALA A 47 -10.28 -3.82 4.08
C ALA A 47 -10.71 -4.19 2.65
N GLN A 48 -11.40 -3.28 1.96
CA GLN A 48 -11.78 -3.48 0.57
C GLN A 48 -10.56 -3.51 -0.34
N ARG A 49 -9.59 -2.60 -0.12
CA ARG A 49 -8.35 -2.54 -0.90
C ARG A 49 -7.49 -3.79 -0.71
N VAL A 50 -7.42 -4.30 0.51
CA VAL A 50 -6.76 -5.58 0.81
C VAL A 50 -7.47 -6.73 0.10
N TYR A 51 -8.81 -6.75 0.08
CA TYR A 51 -9.57 -7.76 -0.66
C TYR A 51 -9.27 -7.71 -2.17
N ASP A 52 -9.27 -6.52 -2.76
CA ASP A 52 -8.93 -6.31 -4.18
C ASP A 52 -7.49 -6.82 -4.48
N LEU A 53 -6.53 -6.54 -3.59
CA LEU A 53 -5.14 -7.01 -3.71
C LEU A 53 -5.02 -8.54 -3.59
N ARG A 54 -5.79 -9.17 -2.71
CA ARG A 54 -5.88 -10.64 -2.63
C ARG A 54 -6.44 -11.24 -3.92
N GLY A 55 -7.47 -10.61 -4.49
CA GLY A 55 -8.02 -11.00 -5.79
C GLY A 55 -7.02 -10.86 -6.94
N ALA A 56 -6.09 -9.90 -6.85
CA ALA A 56 -4.99 -9.73 -7.79
C ALA A 56 -3.83 -10.74 -7.60
N GLY A 57 -3.93 -11.65 -6.63
CA GLY A 57 -2.93 -12.69 -6.36
C GLY A 57 -1.88 -12.32 -5.30
N LEU A 58 -2.08 -11.24 -4.53
CA LEU A 58 -1.16 -10.88 -3.45
C LEU A 58 -1.56 -11.55 -2.14
N LEU A 59 -0.66 -12.35 -1.56
CA LEU A 59 -0.90 -13.08 -0.32
C LEU A 59 -0.73 -12.17 0.92
N ILE A 60 -1.76 -11.37 1.19
CA ILE A 60 -1.80 -10.49 2.36
C ILE A 60 -2.31 -11.26 3.57
N GLN A 61 -1.52 -11.30 4.63
CA GLN A 61 -1.92 -11.83 5.93
C GLN A 61 -2.76 -10.83 6.72
N SER A 62 -3.59 -11.33 7.62
CA SER A 62 -4.47 -10.51 8.43
C SER A 62 -4.69 -11.11 9.80
N GLU A 63 -4.63 -10.29 10.85
CA GLU A 63 -4.92 -10.69 12.22
C GLU A 63 -5.76 -9.64 12.96
N MET A 64 -6.64 -10.11 13.86
CA MET A 64 -7.36 -9.23 14.76
C MET A 64 -6.52 -8.96 16.00
N MET A 65 -6.03 -7.73 16.11
CA MET A 65 -5.33 -7.26 17.31
C MET A 65 -6.28 -6.50 18.22
N LYS A 66 -6.05 -6.62 19.54
CA LYS A 66 -6.78 -5.85 20.56
C LYS A 66 -5.90 -4.72 21.08
N HIS A 67 -6.36 -3.48 20.94
CA HIS A 67 -5.72 -2.31 21.51
C HIS A 67 -6.75 -1.43 22.20
N ASN A 68 -6.41 -0.93 23.39
CA ASN A 68 -7.31 -0.09 24.20
C ASN A 68 -8.73 -0.65 24.32
N ASN A 69 -8.82 -1.96 24.56
CA ASN A 69 -10.05 -2.73 24.67
C ASN A 69 -10.94 -2.81 23.41
N LYS A 70 -10.45 -2.34 22.25
CA LYS A 70 -11.11 -2.47 20.94
C LYS A 70 -10.32 -3.41 20.05
N TRP A 71 -11.02 -4.17 19.21
CA TRP A 71 -10.42 -5.05 18.23
C TRP A 71 -10.32 -4.35 16.88
N PHE A 72 -9.19 -4.49 16.21
CA PHE A 72 -8.99 -4.04 14.84
C PHE A 72 -8.19 -5.05 14.03
N ALA A 73 -8.41 -5.05 12.72
CA ALA A 73 -7.62 -5.85 11.80
C ALA A 73 -6.31 -5.14 11.46
N VAL A 74 -5.22 -5.90 11.46
CA VAL A 74 -3.91 -5.50 10.95
C VAL A 74 -3.56 -6.40 9.78
N TYR A 75 -2.95 -5.82 8.76
CA TYR A 75 -2.59 -6.49 7.51
C TYR A 75 -1.10 -6.33 7.22
N TRP A 76 -0.48 -7.37 6.68
CA TRP A 76 0.93 -7.37 6.29
C TRP A 76 1.21 -8.39 5.19
N LEU A 77 2.38 -8.28 4.56
CA LEU A 77 2.89 -9.33 3.68
C LEU A 77 3.86 -10.20 4.49
N ASP A 78 3.75 -11.52 4.33
CA ASP A 78 4.76 -12.42 4.87
C ASP A 78 6.09 -12.22 4.13
N GLU A 79 7.20 -12.47 4.82
CA GLU A 79 8.54 -12.35 4.25
C GLU A 79 8.71 -13.20 2.98
N GLN A 80 8.12 -14.40 2.94
CA GLN A 80 8.12 -15.25 1.75
C GLN A 80 7.41 -14.60 0.57
N THR A 81 6.27 -13.93 0.83
CA THR A 81 5.51 -13.24 -0.21
C THR A 81 6.28 -12.03 -0.73
N LEU A 82 7.00 -11.34 0.14
CA LEU A 82 7.82 -10.18 -0.23
C LEU A 82 9.02 -10.62 -1.11
N LEU A 83 9.74 -11.67 -0.70
CA LEU A 83 10.83 -12.27 -1.46
C LEU A 83 10.39 -12.79 -2.84
N GLU A 84 9.23 -13.46 -2.91
CA GLU A 84 8.67 -13.93 -4.19
C GLU A 84 8.35 -12.74 -5.11
N LEU A 85 7.87 -11.64 -4.55
CA LEU A 85 7.57 -10.43 -5.31
C LEU A 85 8.86 -9.77 -5.84
N GLU A 86 9.88 -9.61 -4.99
CA GLU A 86 11.20 -9.09 -5.38
C GLU A 86 11.85 -9.94 -6.48
N SER A 87 11.73 -11.27 -6.37
CA SER A 87 12.22 -12.21 -7.39
C SER A 87 11.49 -12.05 -8.73
N LYS A 88 10.15 -11.87 -8.72
CA LYS A 88 9.36 -11.63 -9.94
C LYS A 88 9.74 -10.33 -10.64
N PHE A 89 10.06 -9.28 -9.90
CA PHE A 89 10.51 -8.00 -10.48
C PHE A 89 11.96 -8.05 -10.99
N SER A 90 12.80 -8.91 -10.41
CA SER A 90 14.21 -9.05 -10.83
C SER A 90 14.38 -9.78 -12.17
N ASN A 91 13.39 -10.58 -12.58
CA ASN A 91 13.52 -11.44 -13.76
C ASN A 91 13.03 -10.81 -15.08
N THR A 92 12.63 -9.54 -15.10
CA THR A 92 12.25 -8.82 -16.34
C THR A 92 13.42 -8.09 -17.01
N GLY A 93 14.66 -8.34 -16.56
CA GLY A 93 15.86 -7.65 -17.03
C GLY A 93 16.83 -8.51 -17.86
N VAL A 94 16.37 -9.60 -18.46
CA VAL A 94 17.22 -10.40 -19.38
C VAL A 94 16.40 -10.89 -20.58
N THR A 95 16.57 -10.23 -21.72
CA THR A 95 16.32 -10.84 -23.03
C THR A 95 17.49 -10.41 -23.94
N PRO A 96 18.18 -11.37 -24.59
CA PRO A 96 19.44 -11.16 -25.31
C PRO A 96 19.34 -10.32 -26.59
#